data_AF-A0A1C5LKE4-F1
#
_entry.id   AF-A0A1C5LKE4-F1
#
_cell.length_a   1.000
_cell.length_b   1.000
_cell.length_c   1.000
_cell.angle_alpha   90.00
_cell.angle_beta   90.00
_cell.angle_gamma   90.00
#
_symmetry.space_group_name_H-M   'P 1'
#
loop_
_entity.id
_entity.type
_entity.pdbx_description
1 polymer ?
#
loop_
_entity_poly.entity_id
_entity_poly.type
_entity_poly.pdbx_seq_one_letter_code
_entity_poly.pdbx_strand_id
1 'polypeptide(L)'
;MKKIALLLNVLLVATICVAQKQTYKFDFSSDKKVKEGYLKVTPQTLFNNEQGYGYDLQPAWDGKSNKPFFFSVNVPDGNYKVTVVIGSKNEPSSTTVRGESRRLFIENLSTKKGELKTETFTINKRNIKISGKERVRIKSREKNKLNWDDKLTLEFNGESPRLNSLIIEPVENVPTVYLCGNSTVVDYDNEPWGAWGQMIPRFFTDKVCIANHAESGLSANTFISGNRLKKIMSQIKKGDYLLVEFGHNDQKQKQPGTGAYFSFVYNLKIFIDEARAKGANPVLVTPTCRRRFDKEGKSVNTHGEYPDAIRWVAQKESVPLIELNGMTTMLCDALGVDGSMKLYVHYPAGTFPGQTREFKDNSHFSTYGAYETAKCVVEGMKKAKLDIANYLRADYKGFNPAQPDKFETFKWNLCPFTEIEKPDGN
;
A
#
# COMPACT_ATOMS: atom_id res chain seq x y z
N MET A 1 27.68 -5.66 70.19
CA MET A 1 26.74 -5.07 69.19
C MET A 1 27.42 -5.01 67.83
N LYS A 2 27.16 -5.96 66.93
CA LYS A 2 27.45 -5.84 65.49
C LYS A 2 26.28 -6.45 64.73
N LYS A 3 25.59 -5.61 63.96
CA LYS A 3 24.39 -5.93 63.18
C LYS A 3 24.76 -6.82 62.00
N ILE A 4 24.04 -7.93 61.83
CA ILE A 4 24.05 -8.74 60.61
C ILE A 4 23.13 -8.04 59.62
N ALA A 5 23.69 -7.51 58.54
CA ALA A 5 22.94 -6.96 57.41
C ALA A 5 22.72 -8.06 56.37
N LEU A 6 21.45 -8.45 56.20
CA LEU A 6 20.97 -9.35 55.17
C LEU A 6 20.93 -8.60 53.83
N LEU A 7 21.84 -8.92 52.92
CA LEU A 7 21.81 -8.44 51.53
C LEU A 7 20.90 -9.37 50.70
N LEU A 8 19.65 -8.96 50.49
CA LEU A 8 18.80 -9.53 49.46
C LEU A 8 19.26 -9.00 48.08
N ASN A 9 19.93 -9.84 47.30
CA ASN A 9 20.14 -9.59 45.88
C ASN A 9 18.85 -9.93 45.13
N VAL A 10 18.03 -8.92 44.83
CA VAL A 10 16.93 -9.05 43.87
C VAL A 10 17.53 -8.91 42.47
N LEU A 11 17.75 -10.05 41.81
CA LEU A 11 18.08 -10.08 40.38
C LEU A 11 16.79 -9.77 39.60
N LEU A 12 16.62 -8.51 39.20
CA LEU A 12 15.57 -8.12 38.26
C LEU A 12 16.02 -8.54 36.86
N VAL A 13 15.69 -9.77 36.45
CA VAL A 13 15.84 -10.19 35.05
C VAL A 13 14.75 -9.47 34.24
N ALA A 14 15.12 -8.35 33.65
CA ALA A 14 14.31 -7.74 32.60
C ALA A 14 14.37 -8.64 31.37
N THR A 15 13.40 -9.54 31.22
CA THR A 15 13.13 -10.24 29.97
C THR A 15 12.68 -9.21 28.95
N ILE A 16 13.61 -8.69 28.17
CA ILE A 16 13.29 -8.03 26.91
C ILE A 16 12.79 -9.15 25.99
N CYS A 17 11.48 -9.34 25.94
CA CYS A 17 10.84 -10.15 24.91
C CYS A 17 11.08 -9.46 23.56
N VAL A 18 12.20 -9.76 22.92
CA VAL A 18 12.33 -9.53 21.49
C VAL A 18 11.33 -10.48 20.86
N ALA A 19 10.22 -9.97 20.34
CA ALA A 19 9.27 -10.77 19.57
C ALA A 19 10.06 -11.46 18.44
N GLN A 20 10.27 -12.76 18.57
CA GLN A 20 11.08 -13.52 17.64
C GLN A 20 10.33 -13.56 16.31
N LYS A 21 11.05 -13.31 15.21
CA LYS A 21 10.50 -13.41 13.85
C LYS A 21 10.14 -14.87 13.58
N GLN A 22 8.89 -15.24 13.87
CA GLN A 22 8.36 -16.59 13.78
C GLN A 22 7.63 -16.82 12.46
N THR A 23 7.78 -18.01 11.89
CA THR A 23 6.92 -18.46 10.79
C THR A 23 5.59 -18.97 11.34
N TYR A 24 4.49 -18.44 10.82
CA TYR A 24 3.15 -18.91 11.13
C TYR A 24 2.60 -19.73 9.98
N LYS A 25 1.92 -20.84 10.30
CA LYS A 25 1.26 -21.72 9.34
C LYS A 25 -0.15 -22.00 9.84
N PHE A 26 -1.16 -21.68 9.04
CA PHE A 26 -2.57 -21.77 9.41
C PHE A 26 -3.33 -22.66 8.43
N ASP A 27 -4.09 -23.61 8.97
CA ASP A 27 -4.94 -24.53 8.22
C ASP A 27 -6.41 -24.06 8.33
N PHE A 28 -6.95 -23.60 7.20
CA PHE A 28 -8.33 -23.16 7.05
C PHE A 28 -9.23 -24.24 6.44
N SER A 29 -8.65 -25.40 6.07
CA SER A 29 -9.40 -26.47 5.42
C SER A 29 -10.49 -27.04 6.32
N SER A 30 -11.52 -27.66 5.74
CA SER A 30 -12.52 -28.42 6.49
C SER A 30 -12.04 -29.81 6.91
N ASP A 31 -10.79 -30.17 6.66
CA ASP A 31 -10.27 -31.51 6.95
C ASP A 31 -10.14 -31.72 8.47
N LYS A 32 -10.52 -32.92 8.95
CA LYS A 32 -10.42 -33.28 10.37
C LYS A 32 -8.98 -33.34 10.86
N LYS A 33 -8.06 -33.82 10.02
CA LYS A 33 -6.64 -33.90 10.33
C LYS A 33 -5.96 -32.60 9.93
N VAL A 34 -5.37 -31.92 10.91
CA VAL A 34 -4.57 -30.71 10.68
C VAL A 34 -3.25 -31.09 10.02
N LYS A 35 -2.79 -30.28 9.06
CA LYS A 35 -1.46 -30.46 8.46
C LYS A 35 -0.38 -30.32 9.54
N GLU A 36 0.68 -31.12 9.45
CA GLU A 36 1.76 -31.10 10.43
C GLU A 36 2.42 -29.71 10.50
N GLY A 37 2.57 -29.18 11.73
CA GLY A 37 3.12 -27.84 11.97
C GLY A 37 2.18 -26.67 11.62
N TYR A 38 0.91 -26.93 11.27
CA TYR A 38 -0.11 -25.90 11.07
C TYR A 38 -0.99 -25.74 12.31
N LEU A 39 -1.38 -24.50 12.59
CA LEU A 39 -2.41 -24.15 13.56
C LEU A 39 -3.78 -24.26 12.88
N LYS A 40 -4.70 -25.01 13.49
CA LYS A 40 -6.06 -25.10 12.96
C LYS A 40 -6.80 -23.78 13.19
N VAL A 41 -7.43 -23.27 12.15
CA VAL A 41 -8.32 -22.12 12.22
C VAL A 41 -9.76 -22.59 12.15
N THR A 42 -10.56 -22.25 13.16
CA THR A 42 -12.00 -22.50 13.21
C THR A 42 -12.75 -21.19 13.37
N PRO A 43 -14.09 -21.15 13.22
CA PRO A 43 -14.87 -19.93 13.45
C PRO A 43 -14.72 -19.33 14.87
N GLN A 44 -14.17 -20.08 15.82
CA GLN A 44 -13.87 -19.64 17.19
C GLN A 44 -12.48 -19.02 17.33
N THR A 45 -11.62 -19.14 16.32
CA THR A 45 -10.28 -18.54 16.28
C THR A 45 -10.39 -17.03 16.01
N LEU A 46 -10.99 -16.30 16.94
CA LEU A 46 -11.12 -14.85 16.88
C LEU A 46 -9.81 -14.19 17.33
N PHE A 47 -9.44 -13.10 16.66
CA PHE A 47 -8.25 -12.35 17.02
C PHE A 47 -8.40 -11.78 18.43
N ASN A 48 -7.35 -11.95 19.23
CA ASN A 48 -7.13 -11.24 20.49
C ASN A 48 -5.62 -11.16 20.75
N ASN A 49 -5.19 -10.20 21.57
CA ASN A 49 -3.77 -9.95 21.79
C ASN A 49 -3.03 -11.06 22.54
N GLU A 50 -3.73 -11.88 23.32
CA GLU A 50 -3.12 -13.00 24.05
C GLU A 50 -2.76 -14.16 23.10
N GLN A 51 -3.69 -14.52 22.20
CA GLN A 51 -3.45 -15.51 21.15
C GLN A 51 -2.54 -14.97 20.05
N GLY A 52 -2.66 -13.68 19.73
CA GLY A 52 -1.85 -12.99 18.73
C GLY A 52 -2.19 -13.32 17.28
N TYR A 53 -3.27 -14.05 17.00
CA TYR A 53 -3.78 -14.26 15.65
C TYR A 53 -5.28 -14.60 15.66
N GLY A 54 -5.95 -14.45 14.51
CA GLY A 54 -7.33 -14.91 14.34
C GLY A 54 -8.13 -14.10 13.33
N TYR A 55 -9.39 -14.48 13.16
CA TYR A 55 -10.37 -13.70 12.40
C TYR A 55 -10.61 -12.34 13.07
N ASP A 56 -10.66 -11.29 12.27
CA ASP A 56 -10.71 -9.90 12.72
C ASP A 56 -11.63 -9.06 11.82
N LEU A 57 -11.99 -7.85 12.25
CA LEU A 57 -12.71 -6.77 11.52
C LEU A 57 -14.11 -7.09 10.96
N GLN A 58 -14.45 -8.36 10.74
CA GLN A 58 -15.70 -8.89 10.22
C GLN A 58 -16.00 -10.23 10.92
N PRO A 59 -17.25 -10.75 10.83
CA PRO A 59 -17.57 -12.08 11.34
C PRO A 59 -16.62 -13.16 10.79
N ALA A 60 -16.26 -14.11 11.64
CA ALA A 60 -15.39 -15.23 11.28
C ALA A 60 -15.95 -16.01 10.08
N TRP A 61 -15.05 -16.43 9.19
CA TRP A 61 -15.44 -17.22 8.03
C TRP A 61 -15.79 -18.65 8.44
N ASP A 62 -16.95 -19.13 8.00
CA ASP A 62 -17.50 -20.45 8.31
C ASP A 62 -17.03 -21.56 7.33
N GLY A 63 -16.16 -21.21 6.38
CA GLY A 63 -15.69 -22.10 5.32
C GLY A 63 -16.57 -22.16 4.08
N LYS A 64 -17.72 -21.46 4.07
CA LYS A 64 -18.74 -21.52 2.98
C LYS A 64 -19.24 -20.16 2.52
N SER A 65 -19.27 -19.17 3.42
CA SER A 65 -19.74 -17.82 3.13
C SER A 65 -18.98 -17.20 1.97
N ASN A 66 -19.71 -16.44 1.14
CA ASN A 66 -19.16 -15.66 0.04
C ASN A 66 -18.88 -14.21 0.42
N LYS A 67 -19.04 -13.85 1.70
CA LYS A 67 -18.70 -12.52 2.21
C LYS A 67 -17.18 -12.40 2.42
N PRO A 68 -16.62 -11.19 2.31
CA PRO A 68 -15.22 -10.96 2.66
C PRO A 68 -14.98 -11.25 4.14
N PHE A 69 -13.76 -11.70 4.46
CA PHE A 69 -13.30 -11.93 5.83
C PHE A 69 -11.85 -11.50 5.99
N PHE A 70 -11.45 -11.22 7.23
CA PHE A 70 -10.09 -10.77 7.54
C PHE A 70 -9.44 -11.70 8.55
N PHE A 71 -8.12 -11.80 8.45
CA PHE A 71 -7.30 -12.57 9.38
C PHE A 71 -6.07 -11.75 9.75
N SER A 72 -5.87 -11.57 11.04
CA SER A 72 -4.79 -10.76 11.60
C SER A 72 -3.80 -11.63 12.36
N VAL A 73 -2.51 -11.25 12.33
CA VAL A 73 -1.44 -11.90 13.10
C VAL A 73 -0.51 -10.83 13.67
N ASN A 74 -0.23 -10.88 14.98
CA ASN A 74 0.76 -10.04 15.63
C ASN A 74 2.16 -10.43 15.13
N VAL A 75 2.82 -9.50 14.45
CA VAL A 75 4.19 -9.69 13.95
C VAL A 75 5.00 -8.40 14.13
N PRO A 76 6.32 -8.49 14.37
CA PRO A 76 7.16 -7.30 14.43
C PRO A 76 7.23 -6.60 13.06
N ASP A 77 7.68 -5.36 13.04
CA ASP A 77 7.90 -4.61 11.80
C ASP A 77 8.91 -5.32 10.90
N GLY A 78 8.61 -5.37 9.61
CA GLY A 78 9.45 -6.05 8.63
C GLY A 78 8.70 -6.50 7.39
N ASN A 79 9.42 -7.17 6.50
CA ASN A 79 8.83 -7.79 5.34
C ASN A 79 8.50 -9.25 5.65
N TYR A 80 7.37 -9.72 5.13
CA TYR A 80 6.91 -11.09 5.27
C TYR A 80 6.55 -11.64 3.90
N LYS A 81 7.08 -12.81 3.57
CA LYS A 81 6.56 -13.60 2.47
C LYS A 81 5.29 -14.27 2.96
N VAL A 82 4.23 -14.12 2.18
CA VAL A 82 2.93 -14.72 2.42
C VAL A 82 2.70 -15.76 1.33
N THR A 83 2.41 -16.99 1.76
CA THR A 83 1.98 -18.07 0.86
C THR A 83 0.53 -18.41 1.17
N VAL A 84 -0.35 -18.28 0.18
CA VAL A 84 -1.76 -18.67 0.31
C VAL A 84 -2.06 -19.82 -0.63
N VAL A 85 -2.83 -20.79 -0.13
CA VAL A 85 -3.43 -21.84 -0.96
C VAL A 85 -4.90 -21.52 -1.11
N ILE A 86 -5.29 -21.05 -2.30
CA ILE A 86 -6.63 -20.60 -2.65
C ILE A 86 -7.40 -21.72 -3.34
N GLY A 87 -8.69 -21.83 -3.04
CA GLY A 87 -9.60 -22.80 -3.66
C GLY A 87 -10.28 -23.71 -2.65
N SER A 88 -11.13 -24.60 -3.18
CA SER A 88 -11.96 -25.51 -2.37
C SER A 88 -12.11 -26.86 -3.05
N LYS A 89 -12.16 -27.92 -2.23
CA LYS A 89 -12.49 -29.27 -2.72
C LYS A 89 -13.94 -29.38 -3.21
N ASN A 90 -14.82 -28.54 -2.69
CA ASN A 90 -16.26 -28.72 -2.80
C ASN A 90 -16.92 -27.79 -3.82
N GLU A 91 -16.33 -26.61 -4.07
CA GLU A 91 -16.95 -25.54 -4.86
C GLU A 91 -15.91 -24.80 -5.71
N PRO A 92 -16.30 -24.22 -6.87
CA PRO A 92 -15.46 -23.24 -7.55
C PRO A 92 -15.32 -21.97 -6.68
N SER A 93 -14.24 -21.21 -6.91
CA SER A 93 -13.96 -20.00 -6.14
C SER A 93 -13.50 -18.85 -7.03
N SER A 94 -13.70 -17.62 -6.57
CA SER A 94 -13.06 -16.40 -7.08
C SER A 94 -12.57 -15.61 -5.88
N THR A 95 -11.25 -15.60 -5.67
CA THR A 95 -10.63 -15.00 -4.47
C THR A 95 -9.66 -13.89 -4.84
N THR A 96 -9.83 -12.74 -4.20
CA THR A 96 -8.92 -11.60 -4.17
C THR A 96 -8.27 -11.55 -2.79
N VAL A 97 -6.96 -11.32 -2.74
CA VAL A 97 -6.21 -11.17 -1.49
C VAL A 97 -5.61 -9.77 -1.45
N ARG A 98 -5.96 -9.03 -0.40
CA ARG A 98 -5.38 -7.73 -0.07
C ARG A 98 -4.74 -7.80 1.32
N GLY A 99 -3.84 -6.86 1.61
CA GLY A 99 -3.19 -6.79 2.92
C GLY A 99 -3.04 -5.37 3.43
N GLU A 100 -3.01 -5.24 4.76
CA GLU A 100 -3.13 -3.98 5.50
C GLU A 100 -4.31 -3.14 4.98
N SER A 101 -4.09 -1.86 4.72
CA SER A 101 -5.05 -0.91 4.15
C SER A 101 -5.33 -1.17 2.66
N ARG A 102 -5.82 -2.37 2.34
CA ARG A 102 -6.24 -2.83 1.00
C ARG A 102 -5.17 -2.82 -0.09
N ARG A 103 -3.88 -3.01 0.24
CA ARG A 103 -2.85 -3.24 -0.80
C ARG A 103 -3.18 -4.51 -1.59
N LEU A 104 -3.29 -4.41 -2.91
CA LEU A 104 -3.71 -5.52 -3.77
C LEU A 104 -2.53 -6.44 -4.08
N PHE A 105 -2.67 -7.75 -3.82
CA PHE A 105 -1.62 -8.75 -4.11
C PHE A 105 -2.06 -9.81 -5.11
N ILE A 106 -3.25 -10.37 -4.91
CA ILE A 106 -3.86 -11.37 -5.78
C ILE A 106 -5.23 -10.86 -6.18
N GLU A 107 -5.50 -10.83 -7.49
CA GLU A 107 -6.70 -10.24 -8.06
C GLU A 107 -7.55 -11.32 -8.73
N ASN A 108 -8.79 -11.47 -8.25
CA ASN A 108 -9.84 -12.26 -8.88
C ASN A 108 -9.42 -13.68 -9.29
N LEU A 109 -8.60 -14.35 -8.47
CA LEU A 109 -8.08 -15.67 -8.79
C LEU A 109 -9.21 -16.70 -8.78
N SER A 110 -9.54 -17.22 -9.96
CA SER A 110 -10.53 -18.27 -10.10
C SER A 110 -9.93 -19.67 -9.96
N THR A 111 -10.66 -20.55 -9.26
CA THR A 111 -10.39 -21.99 -9.20
C THR A 111 -11.65 -22.78 -9.51
N LYS A 112 -11.49 -23.93 -10.17
CA LYS A 112 -12.56 -24.92 -10.33
C LYS A 112 -12.80 -25.65 -9.01
N LYS A 113 -13.94 -26.34 -8.89
CA LYS A 113 -14.18 -27.31 -7.82
C LYS A 113 -13.06 -28.35 -7.81
N GLY A 114 -12.47 -28.59 -6.65
CA GLY A 114 -11.36 -29.54 -6.49
C GLY A 114 -9.98 -28.98 -6.79
N GLU A 115 -9.90 -27.78 -7.40
CA GLU A 115 -8.64 -27.13 -7.73
C GLU A 115 -8.15 -26.27 -6.56
N LEU A 116 -6.88 -26.42 -6.22
CA LEU A 116 -6.16 -25.56 -5.27
C LEU A 116 -4.99 -24.91 -5.99
N LYS A 117 -4.85 -23.58 -5.85
CA LYS A 117 -3.73 -22.81 -6.40
C LYS A 117 -2.91 -22.22 -5.27
N THR A 118 -1.59 -22.34 -5.39
CA THR A 118 -0.66 -21.71 -4.45
C THR A 118 -0.16 -20.41 -5.04
N GLU A 119 -0.29 -19.32 -4.30
CA GLU A 119 0.19 -18.00 -4.67
C GLU A 119 1.09 -17.45 -3.56
N THR A 120 2.07 -16.64 -3.96
CA THR A 120 3.01 -16.01 -3.04
C THR A 120 3.19 -14.54 -3.35
N PHE A 121 3.32 -13.73 -2.31
CA PHE A 121 3.67 -12.32 -2.41
C PHE A 121 4.45 -11.88 -1.16
N THR A 122 5.07 -10.71 -1.22
CA THR A 122 5.77 -10.14 -0.06
C THR A 122 5.11 -8.84 0.39
N ILE A 123 4.77 -8.77 1.68
CA ILE A 123 4.09 -7.64 2.31
C ILE A 123 4.99 -7.00 3.38
N ASN A 124 4.97 -5.67 3.45
CA ASN A 124 5.64 -4.91 4.51
C ASN A 124 4.66 -4.59 5.63
N LYS A 125 4.97 -4.98 6.87
CA LYS A 125 4.24 -4.58 8.09
C LYS A 125 5.05 -3.53 8.85
N ARG A 126 4.38 -2.50 9.36
CA ARG A 126 5.01 -1.43 10.14
C ARG A 126 4.08 -0.86 11.21
N ASN A 127 4.66 -0.26 12.24
CA ASN A 127 3.97 0.59 13.21
C ASN A 127 4.64 1.98 13.32
N ILE A 128 4.12 2.84 14.20
CA ILE A 128 4.66 4.20 14.38
C ILE A 128 6.04 4.26 15.07
N LYS A 129 6.55 3.17 15.64
CA LYS A 129 7.80 3.15 16.42
C LYS A 129 9.03 3.22 15.52
N ILE A 130 9.93 4.17 15.80
CA ILE A 130 11.22 4.29 15.09
C ILE A 130 12.33 3.72 15.97
N SER A 131 12.65 4.39 17.07
CA SER A 131 13.65 3.97 18.04
C SER A 131 13.29 4.54 19.42
N GLY A 132 13.59 3.86 20.53
CA GLY A 132 13.33 4.38 21.88
C GLY A 132 11.95 5.03 22.05
N LYS A 133 11.91 6.36 22.27
CA LYS A 133 10.71 7.20 22.35
C LYS A 133 10.29 7.87 21.03
N GLU A 134 11.11 7.79 19.99
CA GLU A 134 10.83 8.40 18.69
C GLU A 134 9.72 7.67 17.94
N ARG A 135 8.77 8.45 17.42
CA ARG A 135 7.60 7.95 16.68
C ARG A 135 7.38 8.75 15.39
N VAL A 136 6.75 8.11 14.41
CA VAL A 136 6.10 8.80 13.29
C VAL A 136 4.95 9.63 13.84
N ARG A 137 4.86 10.90 13.42
CA ARG A 137 3.72 11.75 13.73
C ARG A 137 2.61 11.44 12.73
N ILE A 138 1.59 10.72 13.17
CA ILE A 138 0.42 10.37 12.37
C ILE A 138 -0.77 11.28 12.71
N LYS A 139 -1.63 11.54 11.72
CA LYS A 139 -2.85 12.33 11.87
C LYS A 139 -3.91 11.57 12.69
N SER A 140 -4.93 12.26 13.19
CA SER A 140 -6.03 11.61 13.92
C SER A 140 -6.74 10.54 13.09
N ARG A 141 -6.98 10.80 11.79
CA ARG A 141 -7.58 9.83 10.86
C ARG A 141 -6.71 8.60 10.59
N GLU A 142 -5.42 8.67 10.89
CA GLU A 142 -4.50 7.56 10.67
C GLU A 142 -4.45 6.57 11.82
N LYS A 143 -4.94 6.95 13.02
CA LYS A 143 -4.80 6.14 14.24
C LYS A 143 -5.45 4.77 14.15
N ASN A 144 -6.46 4.63 13.28
CA ASN A 144 -7.18 3.38 13.05
C ASN A 144 -6.75 2.67 11.75
N LYS A 145 -5.76 3.21 11.01
CA LYS A 145 -5.27 2.55 9.80
C LYS A 145 -4.46 1.32 10.17
N LEU A 146 -4.70 0.24 9.44
CA LEU A 146 -4.03 -1.05 9.64
C LEU A 146 -2.51 -0.92 9.44
N ASN A 147 -2.10 -0.02 8.55
CA ASN A 147 -0.70 0.31 8.27
C ASN A 147 0.16 0.81 9.45
N TRP A 148 -0.42 1.18 10.60
CA TRP A 148 0.30 1.77 11.73
C TRP A 148 0.11 1.02 13.04
N ASP A 149 -0.45 -0.19 13.01
CA ASP A 149 -0.71 -1.02 14.18
C ASP A 149 0.33 -2.15 14.35
N ASP A 150 0.10 -3.04 15.32
CA ASP A 150 1.01 -4.14 15.65
C ASP A 150 0.67 -5.47 14.95
N LYS A 151 -0.29 -5.46 14.02
CA LYS A 151 -0.79 -6.62 13.29
C LYS A 151 -0.32 -6.59 11.84
N LEU A 152 -0.21 -7.78 11.25
CA LEU A 152 -0.30 -7.96 9.81
C LEU A 152 -1.71 -8.45 9.52
N THR A 153 -2.46 -7.70 8.72
CA THR A 153 -3.88 -7.99 8.44
C THR A 153 -4.07 -8.36 6.97
N LEU A 154 -4.72 -9.48 6.70
CA LEU A 154 -5.08 -9.91 5.33
C LEU A 154 -6.59 -9.90 5.14
N GLU A 155 -7.04 -9.37 4.00
CA GLU A 155 -8.42 -9.43 3.53
C GLU A 155 -8.53 -10.52 2.45
N PHE A 156 -9.50 -11.42 2.62
CA PHE A 156 -9.91 -12.38 1.61
C PHE A 156 -11.29 -11.98 1.09
N ASN A 157 -11.34 -11.53 -0.16
CA ASN A 157 -12.53 -10.99 -0.82
C ASN A 157 -12.74 -11.70 -2.18
N GLY A 158 -13.74 -11.30 -2.96
CA GLY A 158 -14.11 -11.90 -4.24
C GLY A 158 -15.59 -12.30 -4.26
N GLU A 159 -16.06 -12.87 -5.37
CA GLU A 159 -17.43 -13.38 -5.47
C GLU A 159 -17.68 -14.62 -4.61
N SER A 160 -16.62 -15.40 -4.35
CA SER A 160 -16.66 -16.62 -3.55
C SER A 160 -15.26 -16.89 -2.98
N PRO A 161 -14.79 -16.08 -2.00
CA PRO A 161 -13.47 -16.24 -1.41
C PRO A 161 -13.30 -17.62 -0.77
N ARG A 162 -12.22 -18.33 -1.11
CA ARG A 162 -11.87 -19.64 -0.53
C ARG A 162 -10.38 -19.69 -0.20
N LEU A 163 -10.08 -19.97 1.07
CA LEU A 163 -8.72 -20.16 1.56
C LEU A 163 -8.58 -21.56 2.17
N ASN A 164 -7.55 -22.29 1.76
CA ASN A 164 -7.21 -23.60 2.30
C ASN A 164 -6.12 -23.51 3.38
N SER A 165 -5.08 -22.73 3.13
CA SER A 165 -4.01 -22.51 4.10
C SER A 165 -3.25 -21.22 3.86
N LEU A 166 -2.61 -20.71 4.92
CA LEU A 166 -1.81 -19.49 4.93
C LEU A 166 -0.48 -19.77 5.61
N ILE A 167 0.61 -19.27 5.04
CA ILE A 167 1.93 -19.22 5.68
C ILE A 167 2.38 -17.76 5.68
N ILE A 168 2.86 -17.28 6.82
CA ILE A 168 3.48 -15.97 6.98
C ILE A 168 4.89 -16.21 7.51
N GLU A 169 5.90 -15.86 6.72
CA GLU A 169 7.30 -16.06 7.08
C GLU A 169 8.08 -14.74 6.96
N PRO A 170 8.90 -14.37 7.96
CA PRO A 170 9.75 -13.19 7.87
C PRO A 170 10.75 -13.33 6.73
N VAL A 171 10.99 -12.25 5.99
CA VAL A 171 11.98 -12.21 4.90
C VAL A 171 12.83 -10.95 4.98
N GLU A 172 14.15 -11.11 4.87
CA GLU A 172 15.11 -10.00 4.97
C GLU A 172 15.81 -9.72 3.63
N ASN A 173 15.91 -10.72 2.76
CA ASN A 173 16.74 -10.70 1.55
C ASN A 173 15.96 -10.34 0.28
N VAL A 174 14.95 -9.48 0.40
CA VAL A 174 14.17 -8.95 -0.73
C VAL A 174 14.38 -7.43 -0.83
N PRO A 175 14.60 -6.90 -2.05
CA PRO A 175 14.60 -5.46 -2.25
C PRO A 175 13.22 -4.89 -1.89
N THR A 176 13.24 -3.81 -1.10
CA THR A 176 12.04 -3.07 -0.75
C THR A 176 11.96 -1.79 -1.58
N VAL A 177 10.80 -1.51 -2.14
CA VAL A 177 10.46 -0.23 -2.76
C VAL A 177 9.64 0.57 -1.76
N TYR A 178 10.25 1.60 -1.18
CA TYR A 178 9.59 2.52 -0.27
C TYR A 178 8.93 3.64 -1.05
N LEU A 179 7.62 3.84 -0.83
CA LEU A 179 6.86 4.91 -1.49
C LEU A 179 6.68 6.09 -0.54
N CYS A 180 7.12 7.26 -0.98
CA CYS A 180 6.92 8.54 -0.32
C CYS A 180 5.97 9.38 -1.17
N GLY A 181 4.84 9.79 -0.58
CA GLY A 181 3.89 10.61 -1.31
C GLY A 181 2.66 11.03 -0.53
N ASN A 182 1.62 11.36 -1.29
CA ASN A 182 0.41 12.03 -0.81
C ASN A 182 -0.87 11.17 -1.05
N SER A 183 -2.02 11.80 -1.23
CA SER A 183 -3.33 11.15 -1.42
C SER A 183 -3.46 10.35 -2.73
N THR A 184 -2.59 10.59 -3.70
CA THR A 184 -2.54 9.82 -4.97
C THR A 184 -1.75 8.52 -4.83
N VAL A 185 -0.93 8.40 -3.77
CA VAL A 185 -0.01 7.28 -3.52
C VAL A 185 -0.47 6.40 -2.36
N VAL A 186 -1.06 6.99 -1.32
CA VAL A 186 -1.46 6.38 -0.03
C VAL A 186 -2.25 5.07 -0.16
N ASP A 187 -2.24 4.26 0.89
CA ASP A 187 -3.20 3.17 1.05
C ASP A 187 -4.48 3.67 1.74
N TYR A 188 -5.65 3.47 1.12
CA TYR A 188 -6.94 3.77 1.71
C TYR A 188 -7.59 2.50 2.27
N ASP A 189 -8.02 2.51 3.54
CA ASP A 189 -8.73 1.37 4.14
C ASP A 189 -10.15 1.21 3.59
N ASN A 190 -10.77 2.30 3.13
CA ASN A 190 -12.20 2.37 2.86
C ASN A 190 -12.51 2.75 1.41
N GLU A 191 -13.62 2.22 0.89
CA GLU A 191 -14.20 2.65 -0.39
C GLU A 191 -14.80 4.07 -0.27
N PRO A 192 -14.86 4.87 -1.36
CA PRO A 192 -14.46 4.54 -2.74
C PRO A 192 -13.00 4.89 -3.10
N TRP A 193 -12.23 5.40 -2.14
CA TRP A 193 -10.95 6.03 -2.43
C TRP A 193 -9.91 4.99 -2.85
N GLY A 194 -9.14 5.30 -3.88
CA GLY A 194 -8.03 4.48 -4.34
C GLY A 194 -6.80 5.33 -4.66
N ALA A 195 -5.64 4.69 -4.65
CA ALA A 195 -4.37 5.31 -5.01
C ALA A 195 -3.41 4.29 -5.62
N TRP A 196 -2.46 4.74 -6.43
CA TRP A 196 -1.65 3.81 -7.22
C TRP A 196 -0.67 3.00 -6.36
N GLY A 197 -0.18 3.56 -5.25
CA GLY A 197 0.73 2.86 -4.33
C GLY A 197 0.05 1.68 -3.63
N GLN A 198 -1.28 1.74 -3.48
CA GLN A 198 -2.10 0.63 -2.99
C GLN A 198 -2.23 -0.50 -4.02
N MET A 199 -2.24 -0.16 -5.31
CA MET A 199 -2.49 -1.13 -6.41
C MET A 199 -1.21 -1.76 -6.96
N ILE A 200 -0.09 -1.04 -6.92
CA ILE A 200 1.18 -1.49 -7.52
C ILE A 200 1.70 -2.86 -7.04
N PRO A 201 1.48 -3.34 -5.78
CA PRO A 201 2.02 -4.64 -5.35
C PRO A 201 1.50 -5.81 -6.20
N ARG A 202 0.31 -5.69 -6.79
CA ARG A 202 -0.32 -6.69 -7.66
C ARG A 202 0.55 -7.12 -8.84
N PHE A 203 1.42 -6.23 -9.32
CA PHE A 203 2.20 -6.48 -10.52
C PHE A 203 3.52 -7.19 -10.24
N PHE A 204 3.93 -7.33 -8.98
CA PHE A 204 5.22 -7.90 -8.60
C PHE A 204 5.09 -9.31 -8.02
N THR A 205 6.12 -10.10 -8.21
CA THR A 205 6.29 -11.42 -7.57
C THR A 205 6.68 -11.26 -6.08
N ASP A 206 6.83 -12.37 -5.37
CA ASP A 206 7.32 -12.39 -3.98
C ASP A 206 8.80 -11.93 -3.83
N LYS A 207 9.49 -11.63 -4.94
CA LYS A 207 10.89 -11.17 -4.95
C LYS A 207 11.06 -9.69 -4.67
N VAL A 208 9.98 -8.91 -4.64
CA VAL A 208 10.00 -7.47 -4.31
C VAL A 208 8.97 -7.20 -3.23
N CYS A 209 9.29 -6.32 -2.30
CA CYS A 209 8.32 -5.81 -1.33
C CYS A 209 8.01 -4.34 -1.61
N ILE A 210 6.73 -3.96 -1.56
CA ILE A 210 6.30 -2.56 -1.64
C ILE A 210 5.91 -2.07 -0.24
N ALA A 211 6.62 -1.06 0.26
CA ALA A 211 6.36 -0.41 1.55
C ALA A 211 5.81 1.00 1.30
N ASN A 212 4.49 1.15 1.34
CA ASN A 212 3.85 2.43 1.05
C ASN A 212 3.74 3.31 2.29
N HIS A 213 4.58 4.35 2.42
CA HIS A 213 4.57 5.26 3.58
C HIS A 213 3.83 6.58 3.31
N ALA A 214 3.26 6.74 2.12
CA ALA A 214 2.50 7.91 1.72
C ALA A 214 1.30 8.13 2.63
N GLU A 215 0.85 9.38 2.71
CA GLU A 215 -0.39 9.71 3.41
C GLU A 215 -1.07 10.92 2.77
N SER A 216 -2.40 10.85 2.71
CA SER A 216 -3.26 11.90 2.21
C SER A 216 -2.95 13.27 2.85
N GLY A 217 -2.92 14.32 2.05
CA GLY A 217 -2.63 15.69 2.49
C GLY A 217 -1.18 16.01 2.85
N LEU A 218 -0.22 15.09 2.68
CA LEU A 218 1.20 15.41 2.90
C LEU A 218 1.83 16.15 1.71
N SER A 219 2.75 17.02 2.06
CA SER A 219 3.75 17.66 1.19
C SER A 219 5.12 17.07 1.52
N ALA A 220 6.14 17.32 0.69
CA ALA A 220 7.48 16.81 0.90
C ALA A 220 8.03 17.20 2.29
N ASN A 221 7.87 18.47 2.69
CA ASN A 221 8.31 18.97 4.00
C ASN A 221 7.54 18.37 5.18
N THR A 222 6.22 18.17 5.06
CA THR A 222 5.40 17.61 6.16
C THR A 222 5.60 16.10 6.29
N PHE A 223 5.98 15.41 5.22
CA PHE A 223 6.43 14.02 5.28
C PHE A 223 7.74 13.88 6.07
N ILE A 224 8.73 14.74 5.78
CA ILE A 224 10.02 14.77 6.49
C ILE A 224 9.80 15.13 7.97
N SER A 225 9.13 16.25 8.24
CA SER A 225 8.90 16.70 9.62
C SER A 225 8.00 15.72 10.39
N GLY A 226 7.12 14.98 9.71
CA GLY A 226 6.33 13.89 10.29
C GLY A 226 7.14 12.65 10.73
N ASN A 227 8.47 12.66 10.57
CA ASN A 227 9.38 11.52 10.82
C ASN A 227 9.10 10.28 9.97
N ARG A 228 8.36 10.40 8.85
CA ARG A 228 8.10 9.26 7.95
C ARG A 228 9.36 8.86 7.20
N LEU A 229 10.11 9.83 6.70
CA LEU A 229 11.41 9.58 6.08
C LEU A 229 12.36 8.92 7.09
N LYS A 230 12.38 9.41 8.33
CA LYS A 230 13.18 8.82 9.40
C LYS A 230 12.80 7.37 9.70
N LYS A 231 11.50 7.03 9.70
CA LYS A 231 11.03 5.64 9.82
C LYS A 231 11.57 4.77 8.68
N ILE A 232 11.51 5.25 7.44
CA ILE A 232 12.08 4.52 6.29
C ILE A 232 13.58 4.34 6.49
N MET A 233 14.31 5.39 6.88
CA MET A 233 15.77 5.35 7.09
C MET A 233 16.22 4.40 8.21
N SER A 234 15.32 4.00 9.12
CA SER A 234 15.60 2.96 10.12
C SER A 234 15.49 1.52 9.58
N GLN A 235 14.96 1.32 8.38
CA GLN A 235 14.67 0.00 7.80
C GLN A 235 15.29 -0.21 6.41
N ILE A 236 15.41 0.87 5.62
CA ILE A 236 15.95 0.82 4.27
C ILE A 236 17.43 0.42 4.29
N LYS A 237 17.80 -0.42 3.33
CA LYS A 237 19.15 -0.98 3.19
C LYS A 237 19.67 -0.82 1.77
N LYS A 238 20.96 -1.13 1.59
CA LYS A 238 21.61 -1.11 0.28
C LYS A 238 20.83 -1.95 -0.74
N GLY A 239 20.59 -1.40 -1.92
CA GLY A 239 19.83 -2.05 -3.00
C GLY A 239 18.32 -1.89 -2.95
N ASP A 240 17.75 -1.36 -1.86
CA ASP A 240 16.35 -0.93 -1.82
C ASP A 240 16.14 0.33 -2.68
N TYR A 241 14.88 0.69 -2.92
CA TYR A 241 14.48 1.85 -3.72
C TYR A 241 13.65 2.82 -2.88
N LEU A 242 13.80 4.13 -3.14
CA LEU A 242 12.99 5.19 -2.55
C LEU A 242 12.31 5.97 -3.68
N LEU A 243 11.02 5.72 -3.90
CA LEU A 243 10.21 6.47 -4.88
C LEU A 243 9.56 7.67 -4.20
N VAL A 244 9.77 8.85 -4.78
CA VAL A 244 9.32 10.13 -4.21
C VAL A 244 8.38 10.83 -5.18
N GLU A 245 7.08 10.88 -4.83
CA GLU A 245 6.05 11.62 -5.56
C GLU A 245 5.39 12.69 -4.68
N PHE A 246 5.69 13.96 -4.96
CA PHE A 246 5.07 15.12 -4.31
C PHE A 246 4.77 16.23 -5.32
N GLY A 247 4.16 17.32 -4.87
CA GLY A 247 3.81 18.47 -5.71
C GLY A 247 2.33 18.85 -5.66
N HIS A 248 1.42 17.91 -5.36
CA HIS A 248 -0.02 18.20 -5.25
C HIS A 248 -0.35 19.19 -4.13
N ASN A 249 0.28 19.00 -2.96
CA ASN A 249 0.06 19.82 -1.77
C ASN A 249 1.12 20.91 -1.62
N ASP A 250 2.34 20.64 -2.07
CA ASP A 250 3.46 21.59 -2.05
C ASP A 250 3.10 22.88 -2.82
N GLN A 251 2.45 22.76 -3.98
CA GLN A 251 2.01 23.92 -4.77
C GLN A 251 1.01 24.85 -4.09
N LYS A 252 0.35 24.39 -3.02
CA LYS A 252 -0.64 25.17 -2.29
C LYS A 252 -0.02 25.99 -1.18
N GLN A 253 1.24 25.70 -0.83
CA GLN A 253 1.97 26.45 0.18
C GLN A 253 2.31 27.84 -0.39
N LYS A 254 1.88 28.88 0.32
CA LYS A 254 2.07 30.30 -0.05
C LYS A 254 2.86 31.09 0.99
N GLN A 255 3.40 30.40 2.00
CA GLN A 255 4.13 31.04 3.07
C GLN A 255 5.51 31.52 2.57
N PRO A 256 6.10 32.57 3.16
CA PRO A 256 7.45 32.99 2.81
C PRO A 256 8.45 31.83 2.82
N GLY A 257 9.28 31.75 1.78
CA GLY A 257 10.23 30.66 1.62
C GLY A 257 9.64 29.36 1.08
N THR A 258 8.46 29.40 0.44
CA THR A 258 7.90 28.25 -0.30
C THR A 258 7.96 28.47 -1.81
N GLY A 259 8.19 27.42 -2.59
CA GLY A 259 8.24 27.49 -4.05
C GLY A 259 8.85 26.26 -4.71
N ALA A 260 8.50 26.04 -5.99
CA ALA A 260 8.92 24.87 -6.77
C ALA A 260 10.45 24.74 -6.82
N TYR A 261 11.16 25.79 -7.25
CA TYR A 261 12.62 25.82 -7.33
C TYR A 261 13.33 26.28 -6.05
N PHE A 262 12.62 26.30 -4.92
CA PHE A 262 13.16 26.72 -3.63
C PHE A 262 12.98 25.61 -2.60
N SER A 263 12.02 25.74 -1.67
CA SER A 263 11.83 24.75 -0.60
C SER A 263 11.51 23.36 -1.14
N PHE A 264 10.79 23.25 -2.25
CA PHE A 264 10.40 21.96 -2.80
C PHE A 264 11.61 21.18 -3.33
N VAL A 265 12.42 21.77 -4.21
CA VAL A 265 13.71 21.20 -4.66
C VAL A 265 14.62 20.87 -3.48
N TYR A 266 14.71 21.74 -2.48
CA TYR A 266 15.49 21.48 -1.27
C TYR A 266 15.00 20.21 -0.54
N ASN A 267 13.69 20.04 -0.38
CA ASN A 267 13.14 18.82 0.23
C ASN A 267 13.41 17.58 -0.62
N LEU A 268 13.27 17.65 -1.95
CA LEU A 268 13.60 16.53 -2.84
C LEU A 268 15.06 16.08 -2.69
N LYS A 269 15.98 17.05 -2.56
CA LYS A 269 17.40 16.79 -2.30
C LYS A 269 17.62 15.99 -1.00
N ILE A 270 16.87 16.29 0.07
CA ILE A 270 16.94 15.54 1.33
C ILE A 270 16.60 14.05 1.10
N PHE A 271 15.50 13.75 0.39
CA PHE A 271 15.15 12.35 0.11
C PHE A 271 16.26 11.62 -0.66
N ILE A 272 16.86 12.29 -1.65
CA ILE A 272 17.95 11.74 -2.48
C ILE A 272 19.18 11.46 -1.62
N ASP A 273 19.59 12.42 -0.80
CA ASP A 273 20.80 12.31 0.02
C ASP A 273 20.67 11.24 1.10
N GLU A 274 19.52 11.19 1.79
CA GLU A 274 19.23 10.17 2.81
C GLU A 274 19.21 8.75 2.20
N ALA A 275 18.59 8.58 1.03
CA ALA A 275 18.59 7.30 0.33
C ALA A 275 20.01 6.85 -0.05
N ARG A 276 20.81 7.76 -0.63
CA ARG A 276 22.20 7.50 -1.02
C ARG A 276 23.07 7.16 0.18
N ALA A 277 22.89 7.86 1.30
CA ALA A 277 23.61 7.57 2.54
C ALA A 277 23.36 6.16 3.07
N LYS A 278 22.22 5.55 2.74
CA LYS A 278 21.87 4.15 3.06
C LYS A 278 22.26 3.15 1.96
N GLY A 279 22.85 3.62 0.86
CA GLY A 279 23.15 2.80 -0.33
C GLY A 279 21.89 2.38 -1.11
N ALA A 280 20.76 3.04 -0.89
CA ALA A 280 19.51 2.81 -1.61
C ALA A 280 19.45 3.66 -2.88
N ASN A 281 18.54 3.30 -3.78
CA ASN A 281 18.36 3.91 -5.09
C ASN A 281 17.20 4.93 -5.05
N PRO A 282 17.46 6.26 -4.98
CA PRO A 282 16.40 7.25 -5.08
C PRO A 282 15.86 7.33 -6.50
N VAL A 283 14.54 7.44 -6.63
CA VAL A 283 13.82 7.61 -7.89
C VAL A 283 12.80 8.72 -7.70
N LEU A 284 12.81 9.72 -8.57
CA LEU A 284 11.80 10.77 -8.55
C LEU A 284 10.62 10.39 -9.45
N VAL A 285 9.43 10.78 -9.03
CA VAL A 285 8.17 10.54 -9.75
C VAL A 285 7.45 11.87 -9.88
N THR A 286 7.12 12.29 -11.11
CA THR A 286 6.32 13.52 -11.29
C THR A 286 4.88 13.30 -10.75
N PRO A 287 4.21 14.31 -10.18
CA PRO A 287 2.88 14.13 -9.62
C PRO A 287 1.88 13.79 -10.72
N THR A 288 0.89 12.95 -10.41
CA THR A 288 -0.22 12.68 -11.33
C THR A 288 -0.94 13.97 -11.74
N CYS A 289 -1.49 14.03 -12.96
CA CYS A 289 -2.33 15.15 -13.35
C CYS A 289 -3.62 15.19 -12.52
N ARG A 290 -4.25 16.37 -12.42
CA ARG A 290 -5.65 16.48 -11.98
C ARG A 290 -6.56 16.40 -13.20
N ARG A 291 -7.79 15.93 -13.01
CA ARG A 291 -8.82 16.00 -14.05
C ARG A 291 -9.27 17.44 -14.24
N ARG A 292 -8.68 18.13 -15.22
CA ARG A 292 -9.08 19.48 -15.62
C ARG A 292 -8.85 19.64 -17.11
N PHE A 293 -9.88 20.12 -17.81
CA PHE A 293 -9.85 20.32 -19.25
C PHE A 293 -10.09 21.79 -19.61
N ASP A 294 -9.56 22.24 -20.73
CA ASP A 294 -9.91 23.50 -21.38
C ASP A 294 -11.23 23.39 -22.17
N LYS A 295 -11.58 24.43 -22.93
CA LYS A 295 -12.84 24.47 -23.70
C LYS A 295 -12.83 23.51 -24.89
N GLU A 296 -11.63 23.14 -25.33
CA GLU A 296 -11.35 22.23 -26.44
C GLU A 296 -11.28 20.78 -25.98
N GLY A 297 -11.42 20.51 -24.67
CA GLY A 297 -11.42 19.18 -24.08
C GLY A 297 -10.03 18.59 -23.85
N LYS A 298 -8.98 19.42 -23.82
CA LYS A 298 -7.60 19.00 -23.57
C LYS A 298 -7.19 19.21 -22.12
N SER A 299 -6.43 18.28 -21.55
CA SER A 299 -5.95 18.37 -20.17
C SER A 299 -5.09 19.62 -19.93
N VAL A 300 -5.31 20.26 -18.78
CA VAL A 300 -4.61 21.50 -18.37
C VAL A 300 -3.67 21.22 -17.20
N ASN A 301 -2.45 21.78 -17.27
CA ASN A 301 -1.52 21.74 -16.15
C ASN A 301 -2.10 22.50 -14.93
N THR A 302 -2.27 21.79 -13.81
CA THR A 302 -2.78 22.37 -12.55
C THR A 302 -1.72 22.45 -11.46
N HIS A 303 -0.48 22.07 -11.76
CA HIS A 303 0.63 21.97 -10.82
C HIS A 303 1.69 23.03 -11.03
N GLY A 304 1.49 23.94 -11.99
CA GLY A 304 2.46 24.98 -12.31
C GLY A 304 3.83 24.38 -12.62
N GLU A 305 4.85 24.92 -11.97
CA GLU A 305 6.27 24.56 -12.20
C GLU A 305 6.74 23.31 -11.45
N TYR A 306 5.90 22.70 -10.59
CA TYR A 306 6.33 21.60 -9.71
C TYR A 306 6.75 20.32 -10.47
N PRO A 307 6.07 19.88 -11.55
CA PRO A 307 6.55 18.78 -12.38
C PRO A 307 7.89 19.09 -13.03
N ASP A 308 8.10 20.32 -13.51
CA ASP A 308 9.35 20.74 -14.14
C ASP A 308 10.51 20.82 -13.14
N ALA A 309 10.24 21.28 -11.91
CA ALA A 309 11.22 21.26 -10.83
C ALA A 309 11.69 19.83 -10.51
N ILE A 310 10.79 18.83 -10.51
CA ILE A 310 11.17 17.42 -10.33
C ILE A 310 12.06 16.93 -11.48
N ARG A 311 11.68 17.22 -12.74
CA ARG A 311 12.51 16.88 -13.92
C ARG A 311 13.90 17.49 -13.82
N TRP A 312 13.97 18.75 -13.41
CA TRP A 312 15.21 19.47 -13.22
C TRP A 312 16.10 18.83 -12.14
N VAL A 313 15.54 18.51 -10.96
CA VAL A 313 16.30 17.81 -9.91
C VAL A 313 16.75 16.43 -10.38
N ALA A 314 15.88 15.68 -11.05
CA ALA A 314 16.21 14.35 -11.54
C ALA A 314 17.43 14.38 -12.44
N GLN A 315 17.46 15.34 -13.37
CA GLN A 315 18.60 15.56 -14.26
C GLN A 315 19.85 16.02 -13.50
N LYS A 316 19.73 17.04 -12.63
CA LYS A 316 20.87 17.61 -11.90
C LYS A 316 21.53 16.61 -10.96
N GLU A 317 20.72 15.82 -10.28
CA GLU A 317 21.19 14.79 -9.36
C GLU A 317 21.50 13.48 -10.07
N SER A 318 21.23 13.33 -11.37
CA SER A 318 21.39 12.06 -12.10
C SER A 318 20.64 10.91 -11.41
N VAL A 319 19.40 11.15 -11.01
CA VAL A 319 18.50 10.13 -10.45
C VAL A 319 17.44 9.72 -11.48
N PRO A 320 17.04 8.44 -11.55
CA PRO A 320 15.99 8.01 -12.45
C PRO A 320 14.68 8.78 -12.22
N LEU A 321 13.96 9.02 -13.32
CA LEU A 321 12.67 9.72 -13.34
C LEU A 321 11.58 8.81 -13.89
N ILE A 322 10.49 8.67 -13.14
CA ILE A 322 9.22 8.14 -13.66
C ILE A 322 8.34 9.34 -14.03
N GLU A 323 8.17 9.55 -15.34
CA GLU A 323 7.36 10.63 -15.91
C GLU A 323 5.85 10.33 -15.83
N LEU A 324 5.32 10.28 -14.60
CA LEU A 324 3.94 9.90 -14.34
C LEU A 324 2.93 11.01 -14.67
N ASN A 325 3.31 12.29 -14.54
CA ASN A 325 2.48 13.43 -14.94
C ASN A 325 2.08 13.32 -16.41
N GLY A 326 3.05 13.16 -17.32
CA GLY A 326 2.79 13.01 -18.75
C GLY A 326 1.95 11.76 -19.07
N MET A 327 2.22 10.62 -18.42
CA MET A 327 1.44 9.39 -18.65
C MET A 327 -0.01 9.51 -18.16
N THR A 328 -0.25 10.16 -17.02
CA THR A 328 -1.62 10.35 -16.50
C THR A 328 -2.40 11.43 -17.26
N THR A 329 -1.71 12.45 -17.79
CA THR A 329 -2.30 13.40 -18.75
C THR A 329 -2.76 12.68 -20.02
N MET A 330 -1.90 11.83 -20.59
CA MET A 330 -2.25 11.02 -21.76
C MET A 330 -3.45 10.10 -21.50
N LEU A 331 -3.53 9.52 -20.31
CA LEU A 331 -4.67 8.70 -19.87
C LEU A 331 -5.98 9.50 -19.83
N CYS A 332 -5.95 10.72 -19.27
CA CYS A 332 -7.12 11.60 -19.22
C CYS A 332 -7.53 12.05 -20.62
N ASP A 333 -6.58 12.42 -21.47
CA ASP A 333 -6.84 12.85 -22.86
C ASP A 333 -7.41 11.70 -23.70
N ALA A 334 -6.91 10.47 -23.54
CA ALA A 334 -7.40 9.30 -24.27
C ALA A 334 -8.86 8.93 -23.93
N LEU A 335 -9.26 9.14 -22.68
CA LEU A 335 -10.65 8.92 -22.24
C LEU A 335 -11.57 10.13 -22.50
N GLY A 336 -10.99 11.30 -22.79
CA GLY A 336 -11.71 12.56 -22.92
C GLY A 336 -12.39 13.01 -21.62
N VAL A 337 -13.19 14.07 -21.73
CA VAL A 337 -13.87 14.70 -20.58
C VAL A 337 -14.75 13.68 -19.85
N ASP A 338 -15.69 13.03 -20.53
CA ASP A 338 -16.67 12.18 -19.85
C ASP A 338 -16.08 10.84 -19.40
N GLY A 339 -15.30 10.17 -20.25
CA GLY A 339 -14.68 8.88 -19.93
C GLY A 339 -13.70 8.98 -18.76
N SER A 340 -12.95 10.09 -18.66
CA SER A 340 -11.99 10.27 -17.57
C SER A 340 -12.64 10.38 -16.19
N MET A 341 -13.95 10.63 -16.08
CA MET A 341 -14.65 10.56 -14.79
C MET A 341 -14.49 9.19 -14.11
N LYS A 342 -14.33 8.11 -14.89
CA LYS A 342 -14.11 6.76 -14.35
C LYS A 342 -12.79 6.61 -13.60
N LEU A 343 -11.78 7.41 -13.93
CA LEU A 343 -10.50 7.40 -13.23
C LEU A 343 -10.61 7.98 -11.81
N TYR A 344 -11.59 8.83 -11.55
CA TYR A 344 -11.69 9.57 -10.30
C TYR A 344 -12.97 9.21 -9.54
N VAL A 345 -13.10 9.67 -8.30
CA VAL A 345 -14.29 9.42 -7.48
C VAL A 345 -15.44 10.31 -7.95
N HIS A 346 -16.12 9.85 -9.01
CA HIS A 346 -17.39 10.37 -9.52
C HIS A 346 -18.47 9.31 -9.37
N TYR A 347 -19.39 9.50 -8.44
CA TYR A 347 -20.44 8.54 -8.12
C TYR A 347 -21.76 9.23 -7.79
N PRO A 348 -22.90 8.74 -8.31
CA PRO A 348 -24.21 9.19 -7.87
C PRO A 348 -24.41 9.05 -6.36
N ALA A 349 -25.29 9.87 -5.78
CA ALA A 349 -25.71 9.69 -4.39
C ALA A 349 -26.28 8.26 -4.17
N GLY A 350 -26.00 7.68 -3.01
CA GLY A 350 -26.44 6.33 -2.65
C GLY A 350 -25.60 5.19 -3.25
N THR A 351 -24.50 5.48 -3.95
CA THR A 351 -23.62 4.41 -4.46
C THR A 351 -22.94 3.64 -3.32
N PHE A 352 -22.50 4.35 -2.27
CA PHE A 352 -21.89 3.75 -1.09
C PHE A 352 -22.76 3.95 0.17
N PRO A 353 -22.79 2.98 1.11
CA PRO A 353 -23.40 3.16 2.43
C PRO A 353 -23.03 4.49 3.09
N GLY A 354 -24.05 5.27 3.47
CA GLY A 354 -23.90 6.58 4.10
C GLY A 354 -23.68 7.76 3.14
N GLN A 355 -23.50 7.50 1.84
CA GLN A 355 -23.30 8.53 0.83
C GLN A 355 -24.62 9.21 0.44
N THR A 356 -24.98 10.31 1.10
CA THR A 356 -26.25 11.02 0.82
C THR A 356 -26.17 12.03 -0.34
N ARG A 357 -24.96 12.34 -0.83
CA ARG A 357 -24.72 13.30 -1.92
C ARG A 357 -23.86 12.67 -3.01
N GLU A 358 -23.96 13.21 -4.21
CA GLU A 358 -23.06 12.83 -5.29
C GLU A 358 -21.59 13.15 -4.94
N PHE A 359 -20.69 12.29 -5.40
CA PHE A 359 -19.26 12.58 -5.42
C PHE A 359 -18.85 13.05 -6.81
N LYS A 360 -18.05 14.12 -6.86
CA LYS A 360 -17.51 14.75 -8.07
C LYS A 360 -16.06 15.20 -7.82
N ASP A 361 -15.18 14.25 -7.47
CA ASP A 361 -13.77 14.55 -7.17
C ASP A 361 -12.91 14.49 -8.44
N ASN A 362 -12.06 15.49 -8.66
CA ASN A 362 -11.19 15.59 -9.84
C ASN A 362 -9.71 15.35 -9.52
N SER A 363 -9.38 14.76 -8.36
CA SER A 363 -7.98 14.41 -8.04
C SER A 363 -7.79 13.13 -7.27
N HIS A 364 -8.79 12.67 -6.51
CA HIS A 364 -8.73 11.37 -5.86
C HIS A 364 -9.26 10.28 -6.80
N PHE A 365 -8.50 9.20 -6.93
CA PHE A 365 -8.81 8.15 -7.87
C PHE A 365 -9.92 7.22 -7.35
N SER A 366 -10.71 6.69 -8.28
CA SER A 366 -11.45 5.46 -8.07
C SER A 366 -10.47 4.28 -8.02
N THR A 367 -10.95 3.08 -7.68
CA THR A 367 -10.11 1.87 -7.72
C THR A 367 -9.66 1.53 -9.14
N TYR A 368 -10.46 1.82 -10.16
CA TYR A 368 -10.07 1.70 -11.57
C TYR A 368 -8.95 2.69 -11.92
N GLY A 369 -9.10 3.98 -11.61
CA GLY A 369 -8.06 4.96 -11.94
C GLY A 369 -6.76 4.75 -11.17
N ALA A 370 -6.85 4.27 -9.93
CA ALA A 370 -5.71 3.86 -9.14
C ALA A 370 -4.96 2.69 -9.79
N TYR A 371 -5.69 1.70 -10.33
CA TYR A 371 -5.13 0.54 -11.01
C TYR A 371 -4.44 0.93 -12.34
N GLU A 372 -5.10 1.73 -13.18
CA GLU A 372 -4.51 2.25 -14.43
C GLU A 372 -3.27 3.11 -14.15
N THR A 373 -3.32 3.96 -13.13
CA THR A 373 -2.17 4.79 -12.72
C THR A 373 -1.02 3.94 -12.21
N ALA A 374 -1.28 2.85 -11.49
CA ALA A 374 -0.24 1.93 -11.06
C ALA A 374 0.45 1.23 -12.25
N LYS A 375 -0.29 0.93 -13.33
CA LYS A 375 0.32 0.44 -14.57
C LYS A 375 1.19 1.51 -15.24
N CYS A 376 0.77 2.78 -15.25
CA CYS A 376 1.65 3.88 -15.69
C CYS A 376 2.96 3.89 -14.90
N VAL A 377 2.93 3.69 -13.58
CA VAL A 377 4.14 3.62 -12.76
C VAL A 377 5.02 2.45 -13.17
N VAL A 378 4.46 1.25 -13.38
CA VAL A 378 5.22 0.08 -13.85
C VAL A 378 5.89 0.35 -15.20
N GLU A 379 5.19 0.96 -16.16
CA GLU A 379 5.78 1.34 -17.45
C GLU A 379 6.84 2.44 -17.30
N GLY A 380 6.66 3.36 -16.35
CA GLY A 380 7.68 4.33 -15.97
C GLY A 380 8.94 3.68 -15.39
N MET A 381 8.78 2.67 -14.53
CA MET A 381 9.90 1.88 -13.98
C MET A 381 10.67 1.16 -15.09
N LYS A 382 9.98 0.58 -16.08
CA LYS A 382 10.61 -0.04 -17.26
C LYS A 382 11.37 1.00 -18.10
N LYS A 383 10.77 2.15 -18.40
CA LYS A 383 11.40 3.23 -19.17
C LYS A 383 12.63 3.80 -18.46
N ALA A 384 12.55 3.93 -17.14
CA ALA A 384 13.65 4.35 -16.27
C ALA A 384 14.71 3.24 -16.06
N LYS A 385 14.51 2.04 -16.63
CA LYS A 385 15.41 0.88 -16.54
C LYS A 385 15.70 0.47 -15.10
N LEU A 386 14.70 0.51 -14.23
CA LEU A 386 14.86 0.06 -12.84
C LEU A 386 14.86 -1.47 -12.80
N ASP A 387 15.87 -2.07 -12.18
CA ASP A 387 16.02 -3.54 -12.11
C ASP A 387 14.83 -4.23 -11.43
N ILE A 388 14.10 -3.51 -10.56
CA ILE A 388 12.91 -4.05 -9.91
C ILE A 388 11.84 -4.49 -10.92
N ALA A 389 11.81 -3.92 -12.12
CA ALA A 389 10.85 -4.26 -13.17
C ALA A 389 11.09 -5.67 -13.74
N ASN A 390 12.24 -6.29 -13.46
CA ASN A 390 12.52 -7.68 -13.82
C ASN A 390 11.72 -8.69 -12.97
N TYR A 391 11.13 -8.25 -11.86
CA TYR A 391 10.35 -9.10 -10.95
C TYR A 391 8.85 -8.95 -11.12
N LEU A 392 8.40 -8.42 -12.25
CA LEU A 392 6.98 -8.37 -12.61
C LEU A 392 6.42 -9.79 -12.78
N ARG A 393 5.15 -9.99 -12.41
CA ARG A 393 4.46 -11.26 -12.60
C ARG A 393 4.30 -11.57 -14.10
N ALA A 394 4.35 -12.85 -14.45
CA ALA A 394 4.27 -13.30 -15.84
C ALA A 394 2.94 -12.97 -16.55
N ASP A 395 1.89 -12.70 -15.78
CA ASP A 395 0.58 -12.30 -16.28
C ASP A 395 0.49 -10.80 -16.64
N TYR A 396 1.47 -9.98 -16.24
CA TYR A 396 1.51 -8.58 -16.67
C TYR A 396 1.92 -8.46 -18.14
N LYS A 397 1.04 -7.91 -18.98
CA LYS A 397 1.24 -7.80 -20.45
C LYS A 397 1.69 -6.43 -20.95
N GLY A 398 2.02 -5.53 -20.03
CA GLY A 398 2.34 -4.14 -20.35
C GLY A 398 1.10 -3.26 -20.42
N PHE A 399 1.31 -1.96 -20.57
CA PHE A 399 0.24 -0.96 -20.57
C PHE A 399 0.56 0.22 -21.48
N ASN A 400 -0.47 0.77 -22.13
CA ASN A 400 -0.37 1.97 -22.94
C ASN A 400 -1.35 3.02 -22.41
N PRO A 401 -0.88 4.13 -21.80
CA PRO A 401 -1.78 5.17 -21.30
C PRO A 401 -2.65 5.83 -22.38
N ALA A 402 -2.27 5.75 -23.66
CA ALA A 402 -3.10 6.23 -24.77
C ALA A 402 -4.22 5.24 -25.18
N GLN A 403 -4.20 4.02 -24.64
CA GLN A 403 -5.20 2.97 -24.87
C GLN A 403 -5.54 2.29 -23.53
N PRO A 404 -6.21 3.02 -22.61
CA PRO A 404 -6.59 2.48 -21.30
C PRO A 404 -7.43 1.22 -21.41
N ASP A 405 -7.38 0.40 -20.36
CA ASP A 405 -8.22 -0.78 -20.27
C ASP A 405 -9.69 -0.39 -20.15
N LYS A 406 -10.59 -1.19 -20.72
CA LYS A 406 -12.03 -0.92 -20.67
C LYS A 406 -12.55 -1.00 -19.24
N PHE A 407 -13.19 0.07 -18.77
CA PHE A 407 -13.78 0.14 -17.43
C PHE A 407 -14.79 -0.99 -17.19
N GLU A 408 -15.56 -1.38 -18.21
CA GLU A 408 -16.60 -2.40 -18.13
C GLU A 408 -16.04 -3.80 -17.82
N THR A 409 -14.76 -4.02 -18.10
CA THR A 409 -14.07 -5.28 -17.83
C THR A 409 -13.30 -5.25 -16.51
N PHE A 410 -13.20 -4.09 -15.86
CA PHE A 410 -12.53 -3.95 -14.58
C PHE A 410 -13.42 -4.50 -13.45
N LYS A 411 -12.94 -5.55 -12.79
CA LYS A 411 -13.66 -6.22 -11.70
C LYS A 411 -13.04 -5.88 -10.36
N TRP A 412 -13.80 -5.16 -9.53
CA TRP A 412 -13.42 -4.81 -8.17
C TRP A 412 -14.51 -5.20 -7.18
N ASN A 413 -14.25 -6.21 -6.36
CA ASN A 413 -15.10 -6.52 -5.22
C ASN A 413 -14.83 -5.51 -4.11
N LEU A 414 -15.87 -4.76 -3.71
CA LEU A 414 -15.77 -3.74 -2.67
C LEU A 414 -15.32 -4.34 -1.34
N CYS A 415 -14.43 -3.63 -0.65
CA CYS A 415 -14.20 -3.84 0.77
C CYS A 415 -15.49 -3.51 1.56
N PRO A 416 -15.79 -4.17 2.69
CA PRO A 416 -17.01 -3.90 3.47
C PRO A 416 -17.04 -2.53 4.16
N PHE A 417 -15.95 -1.75 4.10
CA PHE A 417 -15.83 -0.45 4.77
C PHE A 417 -15.91 0.71 3.78
N THR A 418 -16.64 1.75 4.16
CA THR A 418 -16.83 2.97 3.37
C THR A 418 -16.47 4.21 4.17
N GLU A 419 -15.94 5.21 3.48
CA GLU A 419 -15.59 6.50 4.06
C GLU A 419 -16.13 7.62 3.17
N ILE A 420 -17.11 8.34 3.70
CA ILE A 420 -17.77 9.43 2.96
C ILE A 420 -16.96 10.72 3.04
N GLU A 421 -16.09 10.85 4.04
CA GLU A 421 -15.17 11.98 4.15
C GLU A 421 -14.18 11.97 2.99
N LYS A 422 -14.04 13.13 2.35
CA LYS A 422 -13.08 13.32 1.28
C LYS A 422 -11.64 13.29 1.85
N PRO A 423 -10.69 12.61 1.19
CA PRO A 423 -9.29 12.63 1.60
C PRO A 423 -8.71 14.05 1.59
N ASP A 424 -7.76 14.28 2.50
CA ASP A 424 -6.98 15.51 2.51
C ASP A 424 -6.14 15.63 1.23
N GLY A 425 -5.84 16.88 0.88
CA GLY A 425 -4.89 17.20 -0.18
C GLY A 425 -5.53 17.73 -1.46
N ASN A 426 -6.83 18.05 -1.41
CA ASN A 426 -7.52 18.83 -2.43
C ASN A 426 -8.11 20.14 -1.89
#